data_AF-A0A378IU37-F1
#
_entry.id   AF-A0A378IU37-F1
#
_cell.length_a   1.000
_cell.length_b   1.000
_cell.length_c   1.000
_cell.angle_alpha   90.00
_cell.angle_beta   90.00
_cell.angle_gamma   90.00
#
_symmetry.space_group_name_H-M   'P 1'
#
loop_
_entity.id
_entity.type
_entity.pdbx_description
1 polymer ?
#
loop_
_entity_poly.entity_id
_entity_poly.type
_entity_poly.pdbx_seq_one_letter_code
_entity_poly.pdbx_strand_id
1 'polypeptide(L)'
;MNIAWLTDIHLNFLDSKARHLFYKTLVHSRADRIIISGDIAEAPTVSSFLLEMCEAYAKPIYFVLGNHDYYRGRVAKVRAQMQQLTHKQPLLVWLATAGPILLEKNIYLLGQDGWADGRFGDYYSSSVIMNDSRMIEDLFRKNCLGKTELLEKMHELADNDARQLNENLRAAISKHAERMIVVTHVPPFQESTLLGEKRNTIDFLPFYTSKATGEVLIAMAEEYPRLDFLVLCGHIHSETNYQPRHNLLVKTGHAEYYNPAIQTILTL
;
A
#
# COMPACT_ATOMS: atom_id res chain seq x y z
N MET A 1 12.43 -13.83 -12.54
CA MET A 1 10.98 -14.14 -12.31
C MET A 1 10.11 -12.95 -12.74
N ASN A 2 8.86 -13.15 -13.19
CA ASN A 2 7.95 -12.03 -13.56
C ASN A 2 6.87 -11.76 -12.50
N ILE A 3 6.70 -10.50 -12.09
CA ILE A 3 5.71 -10.09 -11.09
C ILE A 3 4.83 -8.97 -11.64
N ALA A 4 3.52 -9.17 -11.66
CA ALA A 4 2.57 -8.11 -12.00
C ALA A 4 2.30 -7.25 -10.77
N TRP A 5 2.46 -5.93 -10.91
CA TRP A 5 2.11 -4.97 -9.86
C TRP A 5 0.78 -4.29 -10.16
N LEU A 6 -0.09 -4.28 -9.15
CA LEU A 6 -1.42 -3.68 -9.13
C LEU A 6 -1.52 -2.68 -7.98
N THR A 7 -2.39 -1.69 -8.11
CA THR A 7 -2.76 -0.76 -7.03
C THR A 7 -4.16 -0.23 -7.27
N ASP A 8 -4.90 0.09 -6.21
CA ASP A 8 -6.18 0.81 -6.28
C ASP A 8 -7.16 0.16 -7.27
N ILE A 9 -7.25 -1.18 -7.21
CA ILE A 9 -8.03 -1.98 -8.17
C ILE A 9 -9.54 -1.97 -7.86
N HIS A 10 -9.92 -1.57 -6.64
CA HIS A 10 -11.30 -1.35 -6.18
C HIS A 10 -12.33 -2.31 -6.80
N LEU A 11 -12.13 -3.61 -6.57
CA LEU A 11 -12.94 -4.69 -7.15
C LEU A 11 -14.43 -4.59 -6.77
N ASN A 12 -14.76 -3.88 -5.70
CA ASN A 12 -16.12 -3.59 -5.27
C ASN A 12 -16.90 -2.68 -6.24
N PHE A 13 -16.23 -1.91 -7.10
CA PHE A 13 -16.90 -1.12 -8.14
C PHE A 13 -17.21 -1.94 -9.40
N LEU A 14 -16.57 -3.10 -9.56
CA LEU A 14 -16.82 -3.98 -10.70
C LEU A 14 -17.97 -4.94 -10.42
N ASP A 15 -18.81 -5.15 -11.43
CA ASP A 15 -19.71 -6.30 -11.44
C ASP A 15 -18.91 -7.61 -11.61
N SER A 16 -19.58 -8.75 -11.40
CA SER A 16 -18.93 -10.07 -11.48
C SER A 16 -18.32 -10.36 -12.85
N LYS A 17 -18.93 -9.90 -13.95
CA LYS A 17 -18.41 -10.13 -15.31
C LYS A 17 -17.14 -9.31 -15.54
N ALA A 18 -17.14 -8.05 -15.12
CA ALA A 18 -16.00 -7.16 -15.22
C ALA A 18 -14.82 -7.67 -14.38
N ARG A 19 -15.06 -8.17 -13.14
CA ARG A 19 -14.02 -8.82 -12.33
C ARG A 19 -13.44 -10.05 -13.02
N HIS A 20 -14.28 -10.94 -13.55
CA HIS A 20 -13.81 -12.11 -14.29
C HIS A 20 -12.98 -11.74 -15.52
N LEU A 21 -13.36 -10.68 -16.24
CA LEU A 21 -12.58 -10.20 -17.37
C LEU A 21 -11.20 -9.68 -16.90
N PHE A 22 -11.17 -8.90 -15.82
CA PHE A 22 -9.92 -8.44 -15.22
C PHE A 22 -9.04 -9.61 -14.75
N TYR A 23 -9.58 -10.62 -14.07
CA TYR A 23 -8.78 -11.79 -13.68
C TYR A 23 -8.22 -12.55 -14.89
N LYS A 24 -8.96 -12.62 -15.99
CA LYS A 24 -8.42 -13.14 -17.25
C LYS A 24 -7.22 -12.31 -17.71
N THR A 25 -7.25 -10.97 -17.68
CA THR A 25 -6.08 -10.18 -18.10
C THR A 25 -4.85 -10.49 -17.25
N LEU A 26 -5.03 -10.70 -15.94
CA LEU A 26 -3.95 -11.12 -15.03
C LEU A 26 -3.37 -12.48 -15.40
N VAL A 27 -4.21 -13.47 -15.72
CA VAL A 27 -3.76 -14.80 -16.18
C VAL A 27 -3.03 -14.70 -17.53
N HIS A 28 -3.55 -13.90 -18.46
CA HIS A 28 -2.94 -13.69 -19.78
C HIS A 28 -1.61 -12.92 -19.72
N SER A 29 -1.37 -12.13 -18.67
CA SER A 29 -0.07 -11.46 -18.45
C SER A 29 1.08 -12.46 -18.27
N ARG A 30 0.78 -13.71 -17.93
CA ARG A 30 1.75 -14.78 -17.62
C ARG A 30 2.72 -14.43 -16.49
N ALA A 31 2.40 -13.44 -15.66
CA ALA A 31 3.16 -13.18 -14.45
C ALA A 31 3.19 -14.45 -13.57
N ASP A 32 4.29 -14.63 -12.86
CA ASP A 32 4.45 -15.72 -11.91
C ASP A 32 3.76 -15.38 -10.59
N ARG A 33 3.71 -14.09 -10.24
CA ARG A 33 3.21 -13.58 -8.96
C ARG A 33 2.51 -12.24 -9.16
N ILE A 34 1.65 -11.87 -8.22
CA ILE A 34 1.04 -10.54 -8.16
C ILE A 34 1.49 -9.83 -6.88
N ILE A 35 1.74 -8.52 -6.98
CA ILE A 35 1.83 -7.59 -5.85
C ILE A 35 0.68 -6.59 -5.95
N ILE A 36 -0.04 -6.35 -4.86
CA ILE A 36 -1.09 -5.32 -4.76
C ILE A 36 -0.72 -4.30 -3.67
N SER A 37 -0.56 -3.03 -4.03
CA SER A 37 -0.23 -1.94 -3.10
C SER A 37 -1.47 -1.27 -2.50
N GLY A 38 -2.46 -2.06 -2.09
CA GLY A 38 -3.67 -1.57 -1.40
C GLY A 38 -4.84 -1.22 -2.31
N ASP A 39 -5.93 -0.81 -1.65
CA ASP A 39 -7.22 -0.45 -2.20
C ASP A 39 -7.79 -1.52 -3.14
N ILE A 40 -7.91 -2.72 -2.57
CA ILE A 40 -8.45 -3.89 -3.26
C ILE A 40 -9.97 -3.82 -3.33
N ALA A 41 -10.64 -3.46 -2.24
CA ALA A 41 -12.09 -3.36 -2.12
C ALA A 41 -12.51 -2.53 -0.88
N GLU A 42 -13.55 -2.97 -0.16
CA GLU A 42 -13.93 -2.45 1.16
C GLU A 42 -13.97 -3.58 2.20
N ALA A 43 -13.90 -3.24 3.50
CA ALA A 43 -13.82 -4.22 4.59
C ALA A 43 -14.85 -5.38 4.51
N PRO A 44 -16.12 -5.16 4.11
CA PRO A 44 -17.09 -6.26 4.01
C PRO A 44 -16.81 -7.26 2.88
N THR A 45 -16.02 -6.88 1.87
CA THR A 45 -15.88 -7.64 0.60
C THR A 45 -14.44 -7.97 0.22
N VAL A 46 -13.44 -7.32 0.83
CA VAL A 46 -12.02 -7.50 0.51
C VAL A 46 -11.58 -8.97 0.58
N SER A 47 -11.97 -9.72 1.62
CA SER A 47 -11.64 -11.15 1.71
C SER A 47 -12.27 -11.98 0.61
N SER A 48 -13.55 -11.74 0.28
CA SER A 48 -14.24 -12.52 -0.76
C SER A 48 -13.64 -12.25 -2.14
N PHE A 49 -13.26 -11.01 -2.44
CA PHE A 49 -12.67 -10.68 -3.73
C PHE A 49 -11.20 -11.13 -3.83
N LEU A 50 -10.44 -11.12 -2.74
CA LEU A 50 -9.12 -11.75 -2.70
C LEU A 50 -9.22 -13.27 -2.96
N LEU A 51 -10.21 -13.95 -2.39
CA LEU A 51 -10.46 -15.37 -2.66
C LEU A 51 -10.86 -15.61 -4.13
N GLU A 52 -11.81 -14.82 -4.65
CA GLU A 52 -12.25 -14.89 -6.07
C GLU A 52 -11.06 -14.72 -7.02
N MET A 53 -10.22 -13.71 -6.77
CA MET A 53 -9.01 -13.43 -7.54
C MET A 53 -7.95 -14.53 -7.40
N CYS A 54 -7.74 -15.06 -6.18
CA CYS A 54 -6.81 -16.14 -5.91
C CYS A 54 -7.21 -17.44 -6.63
N GLU A 55 -8.51 -17.76 -6.65
CA GLU A 55 -9.04 -18.93 -7.35
C GLU A 55 -8.81 -18.80 -8.86
N ALA A 56 -9.08 -17.63 -9.44
CA ALA A 56 -8.91 -17.38 -10.87
C ALA A 56 -7.42 -17.35 -11.30
N TYR A 57 -6.55 -16.72 -10.50
CA TYR A 57 -5.13 -16.56 -10.83
C TYR A 57 -4.28 -17.80 -10.50
N ALA A 58 -4.64 -18.53 -9.45
CA ALA A 58 -4.02 -19.79 -9.01
C ALA A 58 -2.50 -19.76 -8.79
N LYS A 59 -1.95 -18.57 -8.50
CA LYS A 59 -0.54 -18.34 -8.13
C LYS A 59 -0.46 -17.34 -6.98
N PRO A 60 0.70 -17.18 -6.31
CA PRO A 60 0.77 -16.31 -5.14
C PRO A 60 0.48 -14.83 -5.45
N ILE A 61 -0.31 -14.23 -4.56
CA ILE A 61 -0.70 -12.83 -4.53
C ILE A 61 -0.21 -12.25 -3.21
N TYR A 62 0.75 -11.35 -3.30
CA TYR A 62 1.25 -10.56 -2.20
C TYR A 62 0.49 -9.23 -2.14
N PHE A 63 0.07 -8.81 -0.97
CA PHE A 63 -0.69 -7.56 -0.86
C PHE A 63 -0.47 -6.85 0.46
N VAL A 64 -0.66 -5.54 0.42
CA VAL A 64 -0.95 -4.70 1.59
C VAL A 64 -2.37 -4.18 1.45
N LEU A 65 -2.97 -3.71 2.54
CA LEU A 65 -4.27 -3.05 2.50
C LEU A 65 -4.12 -1.55 2.31
N GLY A 66 -5.07 -0.93 1.61
CA GLY A 66 -5.22 0.52 1.55
C GLY A 66 -6.34 1.02 2.45
N ASN A 67 -6.60 2.33 2.45
CA ASN A 67 -7.63 2.94 3.28
C ASN A 67 -9.04 2.43 2.91
N HIS A 68 -9.34 2.23 1.63
CA HIS A 68 -10.64 1.70 1.21
C HIS A 68 -10.89 0.30 1.77
N ASP A 69 -9.86 -0.55 1.88
CA ASP A 69 -9.98 -1.89 2.44
C ASP A 69 -10.43 -1.88 3.91
N TYR A 70 -10.30 -0.75 4.60
CA TYR A 70 -10.79 -0.51 5.96
C TYR A 70 -12.16 0.17 6.02
N TYR A 71 -12.72 0.65 4.90
CA TYR A 71 -14.01 1.33 4.88
C TYR A 71 -15.13 0.41 5.37
N ARG A 72 -16.01 0.98 6.22
CA ARG A 72 -17.11 0.32 6.94
C ARG A 72 -16.63 -0.76 7.91
N GLY A 73 -15.34 -0.74 8.24
CA GLY A 73 -14.68 -1.69 9.13
C GLY A 73 -14.02 -1.01 10.33
N ARG A 74 -13.46 -1.85 11.18
CA ARG A 74 -12.56 -1.47 12.28
C ARG A 74 -11.20 -2.03 11.98
N VAL A 75 -10.15 -1.23 12.10
CA VAL A 75 -8.77 -1.60 11.73
C VAL A 75 -8.38 -2.94 12.34
N ALA A 76 -8.55 -3.11 13.65
CA ALA A 76 -8.20 -4.35 14.35
C ALA A 76 -8.98 -5.59 13.84
N LYS A 77 -10.26 -5.43 13.46
CA LYS A 77 -11.09 -6.54 12.96
C LYS A 77 -10.67 -6.95 11.55
N VAL A 78 -10.43 -5.97 10.67
CA VAL A 78 -9.98 -6.21 9.30
C VAL A 78 -8.61 -6.89 9.30
N ARG A 79 -7.67 -6.42 10.13
CA ARG A 79 -6.36 -7.06 10.31
C ARG A 79 -6.45 -8.51 10.79
N ALA A 80 -7.30 -8.77 11.79
CA ALA A 80 -7.54 -10.14 12.26
C ALA A 80 -8.15 -11.03 11.17
N GLN A 81 -9.05 -10.49 10.35
CA GLN A 81 -9.64 -11.19 9.22
C GLN A 81 -8.60 -11.51 8.13
N MET A 82 -7.70 -10.58 7.80
CA MET A 82 -6.61 -10.85 6.85
C MET A 82 -5.67 -11.92 7.36
N GLN A 83 -5.30 -11.89 8.64
CA GLN A 83 -4.46 -12.92 9.26
C GLN A 83 -5.11 -14.31 9.19
N GLN A 84 -6.42 -14.40 9.47
CA GLN A 84 -7.16 -15.66 9.32
C GLN A 84 -7.25 -16.13 7.87
N LEU A 85 -7.45 -15.20 6.94
CA LEU A 85 -7.54 -15.48 5.51
C LEU A 85 -6.22 -16.06 4.98
N THR A 86 -5.10 -15.40 5.24
CA THR A 86 -3.79 -15.80 4.73
C THR A 86 -3.26 -17.06 5.41
N HIS A 87 -3.69 -17.35 6.64
CA HIS A 87 -3.45 -18.65 7.26
C HIS A 87 -4.20 -19.78 6.55
N LYS A 88 -5.43 -19.53 6.06
CA LYS A 88 -6.26 -20.55 5.38
C LYS A 88 -5.96 -20.70 3.89
N GLN A 89 -5.44 -19.65 3.25
CA GLN A 89 -5.14 -19.62 1.83
C GLN A 89 -3.66 -19.26 1.61
N PRO A 90 -2.77 -20.26 1.46
CA PRO A 90 -1.31 -20.04 1.35
C PRO A 90 -0.87 -19.23 0.12
N LEU A 91 -1.72 -19.14 -0.92
CA LEU A 91 -1.44 -18.30 -2.08
C LEU A 91 -1.73 -16.81 -1.83
N LEU A 92 -2.45 -16.47 -0.76
CA LEU A 92 -2.69 -15.10 -0.34
C LEU A 92 -1.71 -14.74 0.77
N VAL A 93 -0.90 -13.70 0.55
CA VAL A 93 0.14 -13.29 1.50
C VAL A 93 0.00 -11.80 1.82
N TRP A 94 -0.54 -11.52 3.01
CA TRP A 94 -0.64 -10.16 3.53
C TRP A 94 0.71 -9.73 4.11
N LEU A 95 1.38 -8.80 3.43
CA LEU A 95 2.77 -8.44 3.69
C LEU A 95 2.98 -7.80 5.06
N ALA A 96 1.96 -7.15 5.64
CA ALA A 96 2.08 -6.47 6.92
C ALA A 96 2.52 -7.41 8.07
N THR A 97 2.22 -8.71 7.96
CA THR A 97 2.56 -9.72 8.98
C THR A 97 3.42 -10.88 8.47
N ALA A 98 3.75 -10.91 7.17
CA ALA A 98 4.51 -12.01 6.57
C ALA A 98 6.03 -11.93 6.86
N GLY A 99 6.52 -10.76 7.27
CA GLY A 99 7.95 -10.47 7.35
C GLY A 99 8.61 -10.46 5.95
N PRO A 100 9.95 -10.42 5.87
CA PRO A 100 10.65 -10.42 4.59
C PRO A 100 10.57 -11.75 3.85
N ILE A 101 10.11 -11.70 2.60
CA ILE A 101 9.95 -12.84 1.71
C ILE A 101 11.08 -12.83 0.69
N LEU A 102 11.86 -13.90 0.61
CA LEU A 102 12.87 -14.06 -0.43
C LEU A 102 12.18 -14.36 -1.76
N LEU A 103 12.31 -13.47 -2.75
CA LEU A 103 11.76 -13.65 -4.09
C LEU A 103 12.74 -14.36 -5.01
N GLU A 104 14.00 -13.93 -4.97
CA GLU A 104 15.13 -14.47 -5.72
C GLU A 104 16.41 -14.27 -4.91
N LYS A 105 17.56 -14.79 -5.35
CA LYS A 105 18.82 -14.68 -4.61
C LYS A 105 19.08 -13.22 -4.20
N ASN A 106 19.09 -12.97 -2.89
CA ASN A 106 19.32 -11.67 -2.26
C ASN A 106 18.29 -10.56 -2.62
N ILE A 107 17.13 -10.91 -3.22
CA ILE A 107 16.03 -9.98 -3.52
C ILE A 107 14.85 -10.28 -2.60
N TYR A 108 14.46 -9.31 -1.77
CA TYR A 108 13.40 -9.47 -0.77
C TYR A 108 12.17 -8.61 -1.08
N LEU A 109 10.99 -9.17 -0.78
CA LEU A 109 9.71 -8.47 -0.75
C LEU A 109 9.25 -8.29 0.69
N LEU A 110 8.79 -7.10 1.02
CA LEU A 110 8.17 -6.79 2.30
C LEU A 110 7.24 -5.58 2.14
N GLY A 111 6.38 -5.35 3.13
CA GLY A 111 5.48 -4.22 3.07
C GLY A 111 4.69 -4.02 4.34
N GLN A 112 4.00 -2.89 4.41
CA GLN A 112 3.03 -2.52 5.44
C GLN A 112 1.84 -1.84 4.76
N ASP A 113 0.67 -1.84 5.40
CA ASP A 113 -0.52 -1.19 4.84
C ASP A 113 -0.24 0.29 4.53
N GLY A 114 0.28 1.01 5.53
CA GLY A 114 0.67 2.41 5.39
C GLY A 114 -0.53 3.35 5.55
N TRP A 115 -0.31 4.44 6.29
CA TRP A 115 -1.33 5.43 6.60
C TRP A 115 -0.83 6.83 6.34
N ALA A 116 -1.73 7.69 5.84
CA ALA A 116 -1.48 9.11 5.84
C ALA A 116 -1.44 9.64 7.27
N ASP A 117 -0.50 10.53 7.54
CA ASP A 117 -0.14 10.87 8.92
C ASP A 117 -0.24 12.35 9.25
N GLY A 118 -0.65 13.21 8.31
CA GLY A 118 -0.85 14.63 8.59
C GLY A 118 0.42 15.43 8.86
N ARG A 119 1.61 14.82 8.73
CA ARG A 119 2.90 15.46 9.07
C ARG A 119 3.49 16.29 7.94
N PHE A 120 3.00 16.10 6.72
CA PHE A 120 3.24 17.01 5.59
C PHE A 120 2.02 17.90 5.36
N GLY A 121 2.26 19.14 4.91
CA GLY A 121 1.22 20.16 4.75
C GLY A 121 0.77 20.77 6.09
N ASP A 122 -0.31 21.55 6.04
CA ASP A 122 -0.95 22.16 7.21
C ASP A 122 -2.28 21.46 7.51
N TYR A 123 -2.23 20.39 8.31
CA TYR A 123 -3.41 19.59 8.67
C TYR A 123 -4.52 20.40 9.35
N TYR A 124 -4.15 21.33 10.25
CA TYR A 124 -5.13 22.09 11.02
C TYR A 124 -5.84 23.12 10.14
N SER A 125 -5.13 23.76 9.22
CA SER A 125 -5.71 24.72 8.28
C SER A 125 -6.35 24.07 7.05
N SER A 126 -6.04 22.80 6.74
CA SER A 126 -6.63 22.11 5.59
C SER A 126 -8.16 22.00 5.71
N SER A 127 -8.83 22.33 4.60
CA SER A 127 -10.29 22.21 4.45
C SER A 127 -10.73 20.84 3.92
N VAL A 128 -9.77 19.97 3.56
CA VAL A 128 -10.04 18.65 3.00
C VAL A 128 -10.67 17.75 4.06
N ILE A 129 -11.74 17.06 3.68
CA ILE A 129 -12.39 16.02 4.50
C ILE A 129 -12.36 14.71 3.72
N MET A 130 -11.50 13.80 4.15
CA MET A 130 -11.40 12.46 3.58
C MET A 130 -12.56 11.57 4.00
N ASN A 131 -12.94 10.62 3.15
CA ASN A 131 -13.91 9.59 3.52
C ASN A 131 -13.38 8.65 4.61
N ASP A 132 -12.07 8.53 4.76
CA ASP A 132 -11.39 7.74 5.80
C ASP A 132 -11.93 8.05 7.20
N SER A 133 -12.02 9.34 7.55
CA SER A 133 -12.52 9.81 8.85
C SER A 133 -14.04 9.75 9.00
N ARG A 134 -14.74 9.22 7.99
CA ARG A 134 -16.19 8.96 8.01
C ARG A 134 -16.50 7.47 7.98
N MET A 135 -15.72 6.69 7.24
CA MET A 135 -16.03 5.30 6.91
C MET A 135 -15.23 4.30 7.72
N ILE A 136 -14.06 4.67 8.26
CA ILE A 136 -13.25 3.78 9.10
C ILE A 136 -13.63 4.03 10.56
N GLU A 137 -14.11 3.01 11.27
CA GLU A 137 -14.70 3.16 12.60
C GLU A 137 -13.74 3.83 13.60
N ASP A 138 -12.46 3.44 13.56
CA ASP A 138 -11.41 3.98 14.45
C ASP A 138 -11.17 5.48 14.22
N LEU A 139 -11.13 5.92 12.95
CA LEU A 139 -10.93 7.32 12.58
C LEU A 139 -12.19 8.15 12.80
N PHE A 140 -13.37 7.60 12.47
CA PHE A 140 -14.65 8.28 12.69
C PHE A 140 -14.87 8.63 14.16
N ARG A 141 -14.62 7.68 15.07
CA ARG A 141 -14.75 7.91 16.51
C ARG A 141 -13.86 9.06 16.98
N LYS A 142 -12.65 9.18 16.41
CA LYS A 142 -11.68 10.22 16.77
C LYS A 142 -12.02 11.56 16.12
N ASN A 143 -12.46 11.54 14.88
CA ASN A 143 -12.99 12.71 14.17
C ASN A 143 -14.18 13.37 14.90
N CYS A 144 -15.02 12.58 15.57
CA CYS A 144 -16.11 13.09 16.41
C CYS A 144 -15.62 13.87 17.64
N LEU A 145 -14.39 13.63 18.10
CA LEU A 145 -13.80 14.32 19.24
C LEU A 145 -13.08 15.61 18.82
N GLY A 146 -12.53 15.62 17.60
CA GLY A 146 -11.88 16.80 17.03
C GLY A 146 -10.78 16.45 16.04
N LYS A 147 -10.25 17.50 15.39
CA LYS A 147 -9.11 17.38 14.46
C LYS A 147 -7.85 16.85 15.16
N THR A 148 -7.58 17.30 16.39
CA THR A 148 -6.40 16.86 17.15
C THR A 148 -6.44 15.37 17.43
N GLU A 149 -7.57 14.85 17.92
CA GLU A 149 -7.76 13.44 18.25
C GLU A 149 -7.74 12.55 17.01
N LEU A 150 -8.26 13.05 15.87
CA LEU A 150 -8.13 12.38 14.58
C LEU A 150 -6.66 12.30 14.14
N LEU A 151 -5.93 13.41 14.21
CA LEU A 151 -4.50 13.44 13.86
C LEU A 151 -3.67 12.52 14.73
N GLU A 152 -3.91 12.51 16.05
CA GLU A 152 -3.25 11.57 16.97
C GLU A 152 -3.50 10.11 16.57
N LYS A 153 -4.71 9.77 16.11
CA LYS A 153 -5.00 8.42 15.64
C LYS A 153 -4.33 8.11 14.30
N MET A 154 -4.25 9.08 13.39
CA MET A 154 -3.48 8.94 12.14
C MET A 154 -2.00 8.69 12.43
N HIS A 155 -1.40 9.45 13.35
CA HIS A 155 -0.04 9.23 13.82
C HIS A 155 0.14 7.83 14.43
N GLU A 156 -0.75 7.41 15.32
CA GLU A 156 -0.68 6.08 15.95
C GLU A 156 -0.64 4.96 14.91
N LEU A 157 -1.51 5.02 13.90
CA LEU A 157 -1.58 4.02 12.84
C LEU A 157 -0.32 4.06 11.96
N ALA A 158 0.09 5.24 11.51
CA ALA A 158 1.28 5.40 10.66
C ALA A 158 2.58 5.00 11.36
N ASP A 159 2.74 5.35 12.64
CA ASP A 159 3.95 5.07 13.41
C ASP A 159 4.11 3.58 13.73
N ASN A 160 2.99 2.88 13.93
CA ASN A 160 3.01 1.43 14.11
C ASN A 160 3.46 0.73 12.83
N ASP A 161 2.90 1.12 11.68
CA ASP A 161 3.27 0.54 10.38
C ASP A 161 4.73 0.91 10.03
N ALA A 162 5.16 2.15 10.21
CA ALA A 162 6.55 2.58 9.96
C ALA A 162 7.56 1.80 10.84
N ARG A 163 7.25 1.57 12.12
CA ARG A 163 8.09 0.78 13.02
C ARG A 163 8.23 -0.66 12.54
N GLN A 164 7.11 -1.30 12.20
CA GLN A 164 7.11 -2.68 11.70
C GLN A 164 7.86 -2.79 10.36
N LEU A 165 7.74 -1.78 9.50
CA LEU A 165 8.50 -1.69 8.26
C LEU A 165 10.01 -1.64 8.55
N ASN A 166 10.46 -0.77 9.46
CA ASN A 166 11.87 -0.68 9.87
C ASN A 166 12.41 -2.02 10.40
N GLU A 167 11.65 -2.72 11.24
CA GLU A 167 12.02 -4.05 11.74
C GLU A 167 12.18 -5.07 10.61
N ASN A 168 11.24 -5.10 9.66
CA ASN A 168 11.28 -6.00 8.51
C ASN A 168 12.46 -5.68 7.57
N LEU A 169 12.73 -4.40 7.30
CA LEU A 169 13.88 -3.97 6.52
C LEU A 169 15.19 -4.47 7.15
N ARG A 170 15.36 -4.26 8.46
CA ARG A 170 16.54 -4.73 9.20
C ARG A 170 16.66 -6.26 9.21
N ALA A 171 15.54 -6.98 9.34
CA ALA A 171 15.53 -8.44 9.27
C ALA A 171 15.91 -8.99 7.88
N ALA A 172 15.61 -8.27 6.81
CA ALA A 172 16.04 -8.62 5.46
C ALA A 172 17.53 -8.30 5.24
N ILE A 173 18.00 -7.15 5.74
CA ILE A 173 19.43 -6.77 5.73
C ILE A 173 20.28 -7.82 6.45
N SER A 174 19.84 -8.31 7.62
CA SER A 174 20.58 -9.35 8.35
C SER A 174 20.70 -10.68 7.60
N LYS A 175 19.91 -10.86 6.53
CA LYS A 175 19.95 -12.01 5.63
C LYS A 175 20.61 -11.68 4.29
N HIS A 176 21.47 -10.66 4.26
CA HIS A 176 22.28 -10.26 3.10
C HIS A 176 21.46 -9.84 1.88
N ALA A 177 20.37 -9.09 2.09
CA ALA A 177 19.64 -8.47 0.99
C ALA A 177 20.55 -7.53 0.15
N GLU A 178 20.42 -7.62 -1.17
CA GLU A 178 21.06 -6.73 -2.15
C GLU A 178 20.02 -5.82 -2.82
N ARG A 179 18.76 -6.27 -2.89
CA ARG A 179 17.62 -5.48 -3.36
C ARG A 179 16.38 -5.77 -2.53
N MET A 180 15.58 -4.72 -2.31
CA MET A 180 14.29 -4.79 -1.63
C MET A 180 13.19 -4.18 -2.48
N ILE A 181 12.10 -4.91 -2.62
CA ILE A 181 10.82 -4.40 -3.10
C ILE A 181 9.97 -4.16 -1.85
N VAL A 182 9.67 -2.89 -1.60
CA VAL A 182 8.87 -2.42 -0.46
C VAL A 182 7.49 -2.04 -0.96
N VAL A 183 6.44 -2.55 -0.33
CA VAL A 183 5.05 -2.24 -0.70
C VAL A 183 4.40 -1.47 0.44
N THR A 184 3.80 -0.33 0.11
CA THR A 184 2.99 0.49 1.03
C THR A 184 1.85 1.09 0.24
N HIS A 185 0.69 1.32 0.83
CA HIS A 185 -0.40 1.93 0.09
C HIS A 185 -0.20 3.43 -0.08
N VAL A 186 -0.02 4.16 1.03
CA VAL A 186 0.13 5.62 1.02
C VAL A 186 1.55 6.02 0.59
N PRO A 187 1.71 6.96 -0.36
CA PRO A 187 3.02 7.47 -0.78
C PRO A 187 3.87 8.00 0.38
N PRO A 188 5.16 7.64 0.46
CA PRO A 188 6.02 8.06 1.57
C PRO A 188 6.58 9.48 1.47
N PHE A 189 6.47 10.14 0.31
CA PHE A 189 7.06 11.45 0.05
C PHE A 189 6.04 12.39 -0.59
N GLN A 190 6.07 13.67 -0.21
CA GLN A 190 5.22 14.69 -0.84
C GLN A 190 5.48 14.79 -2.35
N GLU A 191 6.73 14.64 -2.79
CA GLU A 191 7.11 14.68 -4.20
C GLU A 191 6.47 13.55 -5.01
N SER A 192 6.15 12.42 -4.37
CA SER A 192 5.39 11.33 -4.97
C SER A 192 3.91 11.67 -5.17
N THR A 193 3.42 12.80 -4.65
CA THR A 193 2.02 13.24 -4.72
C THR A 193 1.80 14.53 -5.49
N LEU A 194 2.88 15.16 -5.97
CA LEU A 194 2.81 16.42 -6.70
C LEU A 194 2.38 16.19 -8.16
N LEU A 195 1.18 16.66 -8.49
CA LEU A 195 0.59 16.65 -9.83
C LEU A 195 0.74 18.03 -10.49
N GLY A 196 1.82 18.22 -11.27
CA GLY A 196 2.01 19.43 -12.09
C GLY A 196 1.95 20.76 -11.31
N GLU A 197 1.67 21.87 -11.99
CA GLU A 197 1.75 23.24 -11.45
C GLU A 197 0.60 23.63 -10.47
N LYS A 198 -0.26 22.70 -10.05
CA LYS A 198 -1.45 23.06 -9.26
C LYS A 198 -1.16 23.08 -7.76
N ARG A 199 -1.24 24.30 -7.19
CA ARG A 199 -1.24 24.61 -5.74
C ARG A 199 -2.26 23.81 -4.91
N ASN A 200 -3.28 23.22 -5.53
CA ASN A 200 -4.32 22.45 -4.86
C ASN A 200 -3.83 21.11 -4.29
N THR A 201 -2.56 20.71 -4.48
CA THR A 201 -2.00 19.50 -3.87
C THR A 201 -1.60 19.71 -2.41
N ILE A 202 -1.30 20.95 -1.99
CA ILE A 202 -0.76 21.23 -0.65
C ILE A 202 -1.78 20.90 0.46
N ASP A 203 -3.05 21.25 0.26
CA ASP A 203 -4.12 20.99 1.24
C ASP A 203 -4.41 19.49 1.41
N PHE A 204 -4.04 18.66 0.43
CA PHE A 204 -4.21 17.21 0.45
C PHE A 204 -2.99 16.46 1.00
N LEU A 205 -1.81 17.09 1.07
CA LEU A 205 -0.61 16.47 1.63
C LEU A 205 -0.82 15.77 2.98
N PRO A 206 -1.58 16.35 3.93
CA PRO A 206 -1.82 15.69 5.22
C PRO A 206 -2.50 14.32 5.10
N PHE A 207 -3.19 14.08 3.98
CA PHE A 207 -4.00 12.90 3.72
C PHE A 207 -3.45 12.01 2.62
N TYR A 208 -2.49 12.48 1.83
CA TYR A 208 -1.95 11.76 0.67
C TYR A 208 -0.57 11.17 0.94
N THR A 209 0.06 11.50 2.06
CA THR A 209 1.45 11.15 2.31
C THR A 209 1.67 10.60 3.72
N SER A 210 2.68 9.75 3.85
CA SER A 210 3.12 9.15 5.12
C SER A 210 4.57 9.53 5.43
N LYS A 211 4.77 10.62 6.18
CA LYS A 211 6.13 11.07 6.53
C LYS A 211 6.87 10.02 7.36
N ALA A 212 6.19 9.38 8.31
CA ALA A 212 6.79 8.33 9.15
C ALA A 212 7.39 7.19 8.31
N THR A 213 6.69 6.78 7.24
CA THR A 213 7.18 5.74 6.32
C THR A 213 8.36 6.27 5.49
N GLY A 214 8.28 7.50 4.99
CA GLY A 214 9.37 8.14 4.25
C GLY A 214 10.66 8.29 5.06
N GLU A 215 10.56 8.66 6.33
CA GLU A 215 11.73 8.80 7.23
C GLU A 215 12.44 7.46 7.44
N VAL A 216 11.70 6.36 7.60
CA VAL A 216 12.28 5.01 7.68
C VAL A 216 13.03 4.65 6.40
N LEU A 217 12.43 4.90 5.24
CA LEU A 217 13.03 4.58 3.94
C LEU A 217 14.30 5.40 3.67
N ILE A 218 14.29 6.70 3.97
CA ILE A 218 15.48 7.56 3.85
C ILE A 218 16.59 7.06 4.76
N ALA A 219 16.29 6.78 6.03
CA ALA A 219 17.29 6.30 6.98
C ALA A 219 17.94 5.00 6.50
N MET A 220 17.15 4.03 6.01
CA MET A 220 17.70 2.78 5.46
C MET A 220 18.54 3.02 4.19
N ALA A 221 18.08 3.87 3.28
CA ALA A 221 18.79 4.16 2.04
C ALA A 221 20.16 4.81 2.30
N GLU A 222 20.24 5.68 3.31
CA GLU A 222 21.47 6.35 3.74
C GLU A 222 22.41 5.43 4.52
N GLU A 223 21.87 4.59 5.42
CA GLU A 223 22.64 3.63 6.20
C GLU A 223 23.23 2.52 5.31
N TYR A 224 22.53 2.13 4.23
CA TYR A 224 22.92 1.04 3.32
C TYR A 224 23.00 1.49 1.85
N PRO A 225 24.01 2.29 1.46
CA PRO A 225 24.09 2.93 0.14
C PRO A 225 24.29 1.96 -1.05
N ARG A 226 24.57 0.67 -0.77
CA ARG A 226 24.71 -0.40 -1.78
C ARG A 226 23.46 -1.28 -1.93
N LEU A 227 22.46 -1.09 -1.06
CA LEU A 227 21.20 -1.82 -1.09
C LEU A 227 20.20 -1.03 -1.94
N ASP A 228 19.65 -1.66 -2.97
CA ASP A 228 18.63 -1.06 -3.82
C ASP A 228 17.25 -1.20 -3.19
N PHE A 229 16.48 -0.12 -3.15
CA PHE A 229 15.09 -0.09 -2.71
C PHE A 229 14.19 0.35 -3.86
N LEU A 230 13.20 -0.49 -4.18
CA LEU A 230 12.06 -0.16 -5.02
C LEU A 230 10.80 -0.12 -4.15
N VAL A 231 10.20 1.05 -4.00
CA VAL A 231 8.95 1.25 -3.28
C VAL A 231 7.80 1.31 -4.26
N LEU A 232 6.74 0.54 -4.02
CA LEU A 232 5.52 0.48 -4.82
C LEU A 232 4.34 0.99 -3.97
N CYS A 233 3.66 2.04 -4.42
CA CYS A 233 2.52 2.64 -3.72
C CYS A 233 1.38 3.14 -4.63
N GLY A 234 0.28 3.57 -4.02
CA GLY A 234 -0.98 3.92 -4.68
C GLY A 234 -1.63 5.19 -4.12
N HIS A 235 -2.93 5.09 -3.79
CA HIS A 235 -3.73 6.06 -3.02
C HIS A 235 -4.12 7.35 -3.75
N ILE A 236 -3.17 7.97 -4.47
CA ILE A 236 -3.41 9.27 -5.13
C ILE A 236 -3.94 9.13 -6.56
N HIS A 237 -4.12 7.90 -7.04
CA HIS A 237 -4.65 7.56 -8.36
C HIS A 237 -3.87 8.14 -9.55
N SER A 238 -2.66 8.61 -9.32
CA SER A 238 -1.86 9.30 -10.33
C SER A 238 -0.46 8.71 -10.38
N GLU A 239 0.02 8.46 -11.60
CA GLU A 239 1.35 7.90 -11.80
C GLU A 239 2.43 8.93 -11.45
N THR A 240 3.34 8.54 -10.56
CA THR A 240 4.55 9.31 -10.28
C THR A 240 5.76 8.40 -10.10
N ASN A 241 6.94 8.90 -10.49
CA ASN A 241 8.21 8.26 -10.20
C ASN A 241 9.08 9.28 -9.47
N TYR A 242 9.54 8.95 -8.27
CA TYR A 242 10.39 9.83 -7.47
C TYR A 242 11.58 9.06 -6.92
N GLN A 243 12.76 9.66 -7.02
CA GLN A 243 14.02 9.05 -6.57
C GLN A 243 14.71 9.97 -5.56
N PRO A 244 14.36 9.90 -4.27
CA PRO A 244 14.96 10.77 -3.25
C PRO A 244 16.44 10.46 -2.98
N ARG A 245 16.91 9.24 -3.26
CA ARG A 245 18.32 8.82 -3.14
C ARG A 245 18.69 7.94 -4.32
N HIS A 246 19.98 7.81 -4.64
CA HIS A 246 20.43 7.04 -5.81
C HIS A 246 20.00 5.56 -5.76
N ASN A 247 19.84 5.01 -4.55
CA ASN A 247 19.42 3.63 -4.30
C ASN A 247 17.97 3.49 -3.82
N LEU A 248 17.15 4.56 -3.86
CA LEU A 248 15.75 4.52 -3.42
C LEU A 248 14.85 5.09 -4.51
N LEU A 249 14.15 4.22 -5.23
CA LEU A 249 13.15 4.57 -6.24
C LEU A 249 11.75 4.31 -5.69
N VAL A 250 10.86 5.28 -5.85
CA VAL A 250 9.45 5.20 -5.46
C VAL A 250 8.59 5.32 -6.71
N LYS A 251 7.70 4.35 -6.88
CA LYS A 251 6.69 4.32 -7.95
C LYS A 251 5.30 4.39 -7.33
N THR A 252 4.55 5.40 -7.73
CA THR A 252 3.12 5.51 -7.40
C THR A 252 2.32 5.13 -8.65
N GLY A 253 1.39 4.19 -8.53
CA GLY A 253 0.59 3.73 -9.66
C GLY A 253 -0.60 4.64 -9.95
N HIS A 254 -0.99 4.71 -11.23
CA HIS A 254 -2.22 5.39 -11.67
C HIS A 254 -3.43 4.49 -11.47
N ALA A 255 -4.58 5.07 -11.14
CA ALA A 255 -5.82 4.33 -11.02
C ALA A 255 -7.02 5.13 -11.52
N GLU A 256 -7.94 4.41 -12.14
CA GLU A 256 -9.21 4.95 -12.58
C GLU A 256 -10.31 3.99 -12.10
N TYR A 257 -11.30 4.52 -11.38
CA TYR A 257 -12.41 3.71 -10.91
C TYR A 257 -13.08 2.97 -12.07
N TYR A 258 -13.53 1.74 -11.82
CA TYR A 258 -14.10 0.81 -12.81
C TYR A 258 -13.13 0.29 -13.88
N ASN A 259 -11.87 0.72 -13.88
CA ASN A 259 -10.88 0.35 -14.90
C ASN A 259 -9.56 -0.15 -14.26
N PRO A 260 -9.57 -1.25 -13.48
CA PRO A 260 -8.35 -1.76 -12.88
C PRO A 260 -7.39 -2.28 -13.95
N ALA A 261 -6.10 -1.99 -13.75
CA ALA A 261 -5.06 -2.30 -14.71
C ALA A 261 -3.80 -2.85 -14.02
N ILE A 262 -2.99 -3.55 -14.81
CA ILE A 262 -1.62 -3.89 -14.43
C ILE A 262 -0.77 -2.63 -14.60
N GLN A 263 -0.14 -2.17 -13.51
CA GLN A 263 0.73 -0.99 -13.54
C GLN A 263 2.00 -1.29 -14.33
N THR A 264 2.65 -2.41 -14.01
CA THR A 264 3.84 -2.88 -14.71
C THR A 264 4.09 -4.37 -14.45
N ILE A 265 4.90 -4.99 -15.29
CA ILE A 265 5.48 -6.32 -15.04
C ILE A 265 6.93 -6.14 -14.65
N LEU A 266 7.25 -6.40 -13.38
CA LEU A 266 8.62 -6.39 -12.87
C LEU A 266 9.31 -7.70 -13.26
N THR A 267 10.44 -7.59 -13.95
CA THR A 267 11.32 -8.73 -14.21
C THR A 267 12.46 -8.69 -13.20
N LEU A 268 12.57 -9.76 -12.41
CA LEU A 268 13.70 -10.01 -11.52
C LEU A 268 14.74 -10.87 -12.24
#